data_AF-A0A4Z2B3C0-F1
#
_entry.id   AF-A0A4Z2B3C0-F1
#
_cell.length_a   1.000
_cell.length_b   1.000
_cell.length_c   1.000
_cell.angle_alpha   90.00
_cell.angle_beta   90.00
_cell.angle_gamma   90.00
#
_symmetry.space_group_name_H-M   'P 1'
#
loop_
_entity.id
_entity.type
_entity.pdbx_description
1 polymer ?
#
loop_
_entity_poly.entity_id
_entity_poly.type
_entity_poly.pdbx_seq_one_letter_code
_entity_poly.pdbx_strand_id
1 'polypeptide(L)'
;IRSDQDQDISIRYSITGVGADQPPNEVFNIDPVLGKMFVTKPLDREHRSSYHLRAHAVDMNGNQVENPIDLYIFVIDMNDNRPEFKNQVYNGSVDEGSKPGTYVMHVSAFDADDNTTANGMVRYRILSQMPHSPIPNMFTINSETGDIVTVAPGLDREKVSQYTIIVQATDMEGNLNFGLSNTATAIITVTDINDNPPMLTSRTIPPNEVTGLLLQPQERKDLLLPQVQQSRVSVRTRGFRTFGGVEEEEEGDRRIPRP
;
A
#
# COMPACT_ATOMS: atom_id res chain seq x y z
N ILE A 1 36.05 24.00 8.16
CA ILE A 1 35.66 25.05 9.13
C ILE A 1 36.91 25.84 9.49
N ARG A 2 36.83 27.17 9.57
CA ARG A 2 37.89 28.05 10.10
C ARG A 2 37.25 29.25 10.78
N SER A 3 37.91 29.79 11.80
CA SER A 3 37.65 31.13 12.35
C SER A 3 38.43 32.16 11.53
N ASP A 4 37.99 33.43 11.53
CA ASP A 4 38.77 34.54 10.97
C ASP A 4 39.82 35.10 11.95
N GLN A 5 39.78 34.68 13.22
CA GLN A 5 40.77 34.96 14.25
C GLN A 5 42.05 34.08 14.13
N ASP A 6 42.17 33.25 13.09
CA ASP A 6 43.25 32.26 12.91
C ASP A 6 44.62 32.85 12.52
N GLN A 7 44.73 34.18 12.42
CA GLN A 7 45.93 34.89 12.00
C GLN A 7 46.92 35.19 13.15
N ASP A 8 46.40 35.54 14.34
CA ASP A 8 47.21 35.91 15.52
C ASP A 8 47.17 34.86 16.65
N ILE A 9 46.26 33.88 16.59
CA ILE A 9 46.02 32.90 17.66
C ILE A 9 46.05 31.48 17.10
N SER A 10 46.74 30.56 17.79
CA SER A 10 46.63 29.12 17.51
C SER A 10 45.26 28.60 17.97
N ILE A 11 44.39 28.32 17.01
CA ILE A 11 43.02 27.84 17.23
C ILE A 11 42.96 26.33 17.06
N ARG A 12 42.21 25.66 17.95
CA ARG A 12 41.90 24.23 17.88
C ARG A 12 40.43 24.01 17.54
N TYR A 13 40.18 23.19 16.53
CA TYR A 13 38.83 22.83 16.08
C TYR A 13 38.36 21.51 16.71
N SER A 14 37.05 21.41 16.98
CA SER A 14 36.39 20.18 17.43
C SER A 14 34.93 20.12 16.97
N ILE A 15 34.31 18.94 17.05
CA ILE A 15 32.90 18.70 16.73
C ILE A 15 32.24 17.86 17.84
N THR A 16 30.96 18.13 18.11
CA THR A 16 30.11 17.42 19.07
C THR A 16 28.73 17.16 18.48
N GLY A 17 28.04 16.11 18.90
CA GLY A 17 26.71 15.70 18.45
C GLY A 17 26.68 14.26 17.94
N VAL A 18 25.52 13.88 17.42
CA VAL A 18 25.28 12.53 16.86
C VAL A 18 26.16 12.32 15.64
N GLY A 19 26.95 11.24 15.64
CA GLY A 19 27.97 10.99 14.61
C GLY A 19 29.40 11.35 15.03
N ALA A 20 29.58 12.10 16.12
CA ALA A 20 30.88 12.48 16.67
C ALA A 20 31.11 11.84 18.05
N ASP A 21 30.76 12.55 19.13
CA ASP A 21 30.86 12.09 20.52
C ASP A 21 29.58 11.37 21.03
N GLN A 22 28.49 11.40 20.26
CA GLN A 22 27.22 10.73 20.58
C GLN A 22 26.86 9.61 19.57
N PRO A 23 26.18 8.52 20.00
CA PRO A 23 25.91 7.36 19.16
C PRO A 23 25.13 7.67 17.86
N PRO A 24 25.57 7.17 16.69
CA PRO A 24 26.77 6.35 16.47
C PRO A 24 28.07 7.18 16.57
N ASN A 25 28.96 6.81 17.50
CA ASN A 25 30.21 7.54 17.74
C ASN A 25 31.16 7.42 16.54
N GLU A 26 32.02 8.42 16.32
CA GLU A 26 33.13 8.38 15.36
C GLU A 26 32.72 8.00 13.93
N VAL A 27 31.58 8.52 13.44
CA VAL A 27 31.22 8.51 12.01
C VAL A 27 31.86 9.69 11.29
N PHE A 28 31.93 10.84 11.97
CA PHE A 28 32.61 12.04 11.53
C PHE A 28 33.74 12.40 12.50
N ASN A 29 34.82 12.95 11.95
CA ASN A 29 35.93 13.49 12.71
C ASN A 29 36.42 14.81 12.07
N ILE A 30 37.21 15.59 12.79
CA ILE A 30 37.77 16.85 12.31
C ILE A 30 39.26 16.94 12.64
N ASP A 31 40.06 17.35 11.66
CA ASP A 31 41.45 17.73 11.89
C ASP A 31 41.48 18.95 12.83
N PRO A 32 42.04 18.82 14.04
CA PRO A 32 41.95 19.86 15.06
C PRO A 32 42.80 21.10 14.74
N VAL A 33 43.68 21.05 13.73
CA VAL A 33 44.53 22.17 13.31
C VAL A 33 44.07 22.73 11.96
N LEU A 34 43.78 21.86 10.98
CA LEU A 34 43.38 22.28 9.64
C LEU A 34 41.88 22.63 9.52
N GLY A 35 41.07 22.23 10.51
CA GLY A 35 39.61 22.40 10.50
C GLY A 35 38.91 21.60 9.38
N LYS A 36 39.57 20.57 8.86
CA LYS A 36 39.07 19.69 7.80
C LYS A 36 38.25 18.56 8.41
N MET A 37 36.97 18.48 8.04
CA MET A 37 36.08 17.40 8.45
C MET A 37 36.26 16.20 7.51
N PHE A 38 36.17 14.99 8.04
CA PHE A 38 36.24 13.75 7.28
C PHE A 38 35.34 12.67 7.88
N VAL A 39 34.95 11.71 7.03
CA VAL A 39 34.10 10.57 7.38
C VAL A 39 35.01 9.37 7.70
N THR A 40 34.72 8.67 8.79
CA THR A 40 35.54 7.55 9.32
C THR A 40 34.86 6.18 9.21
N LYS A 41 33.57 6.13 8.86
CA LYS A 41 32.77 4.91 8.70
C LYS A 41 31.88 5.04 7.45
N PRO A 42 31.50 3.95 6.76
CA PRO A 42 30.53 4.02 5.67
C PRO A 42 29.25 4.74 6.10
N LEU A 43 28.65 5.49 5.17
CA LEU A 43 27.34 6.10 5.36
C LEU A 43 26.30 5.28 4.59
N ASP A 44 25.12 5.19 5.19
CA ASP A 44 23.98 4.36 4.83
C ASP A 44 22.76 5.24 5.16
N ARG A 45 21.96 5.59 4.15
CA ARG A 45 20.90 6.62 4.27
C ARG A 45 19.63 6.00 4.87
N GLU A 46 19.43 4.73 4.62
CA GLU A 46 18.34 3.85 5.03
C GLU A 46 18.42 3.64 6.55
N HIS A 47 19.64 3.51 7.09
CA HIS A 47 19.95 3.53 8.50
C HIS A 47 19.91 4.95 9.09
N ARG A 48 20.48 5.95 8.40
CA ARG A 48 20.46 7.36 8.85
C ARG A 48 20.70 8.37 7.72
N SER A 49 19.62 8.99 7.26
CA SER A 49 19.63 10.07 6.24
C SER A 49 20.27 11.39 6.68
N SER A 50 20.43 11.65 7.99
CA SER A 50 20.97 12.94 8.45
C SER A 50 21.63 12.92 9.84
N TYR A 51 22.52 13.88 10.03
CA TYR A 51 23.26 14.16 11.25
C TYR A 51 23.24 15.66 11.56
N HIS A 52 23.02 16.01 12.82
CA HIS A 52 23.20 17.36 13.34
C HIS A 52 24.40 17.34 14.28
N LEU A 53 25.43 18.09 13.89
CA LEU A 53 26.67 18.28 14.64
C LEU A 53 26.85 19.76 14.96
N ARG A 54 27.72 20.06 15.92
CA ARG A 54 28.09 21.42 16.30
C ARG A 54 29.60 21.53 16.34
N ALA A 55 30.14 22.47 15.56
CA ALA A 55 31.56 22.78 15.51
C ALA A 55 31.93 23.84 16.55
N HIS A 56 33.10 23.68 17.17
CA HIS A 56 33.67 24.63 18.11
C HIS A 56 35.08 25.01 17.65
N ALA A 57 35.45 26.27 17.90
CA ALA A 57 36.81 26.76 17.80
C ALA A 57 37.23 27.30 19.18
N VAL A 58 38.38 26.84 19.68
CA VAL A 58 38.93 27.26 20.98
C VAL A 58 40.39 27.70 20.85
N ASP A 59 40.85 28.57 21.75
CA ASP A 59 42.28 28.91 21.86
C ASP A 59 43.08 27.75 22.51
N MET A 60 44.40 27.92 22.61
CA MET A 60 45.29 26.96 23.28
C MET A 60 45.04 26.81 24.80
N ASN A 61 44.25 27.70 25.41
CA ASN A 61 43.86 27.65 26.82
C ASN A 61 42.49 26.96 27.04
N GLY A 62 41.75 26.68 25.96
CA GLY A 62 40.41 26.09 25.98
C GLY A 62 39.26 27.11 26.00
N ASN A 63 39.52 28.40 25.86
CA ASN A 63 38.48 29.43 25.72
C ASN A 63 37.84 29.35 24.34
N GLN A 64 36.52 29.47 24.24
CA GLN A 64 35.85 29.65 22.95
C GLN A 64 36.27 30.98 22.32
N VAL A 65 36.83 30.92 21.11
CA VAL A 65 37.14 32.09 20.28
C VAL A 65 35.99 32.46 19.34
N GLU A 66 35.07 31.52 19.11
CA GLU A 66 33.89 31.67 18.25
C GLU A 66 32.64 31.15 18.97
N ASN A 67 31.47 31.66 18.56
CA ASN A 67 30.21 31.01 18.89
C ASN A 67 30.13 29.66 18.15
N PRO A 68 29.73 28.55 18.80
CA PRO A 68 29.61 27.26 18.14
C PRO A 68 28.62 27.27 16.96
N ILE A 69 29.00 26.66 15.84
CA ILE A 69 28.23 26.66 14.59
C ILE A 69 27.55 25.30 14.40
N ASP A 70 26.25 25.32 14.11
CA ASP A 70 25.49 24.12 13.76
C ASP A 70 25.78 23.65 12.33
N LEU A 71 26.02 22.35 12.19
CA LEU A 71 26.31 21.64 10.94
C LEU A 71 25.20 20.62 10.69
N TYR A 72 24.50 20.77 9.58
CA TYR A 72 23.53 19.79 9.09
C TYR A 72 24.16 19.00 7.95
N ILE A 73 24.32 17.69 8.15
CA ILE A 73 24.87 16.78 7.15
C ILE A 73 23.73 15.87 6.69
N PHE A 74 23.46 15.91 5.38
CA PHE A 74 22.51 15.04 4.72
C PHE A 74 23.28 13.95 3.98
N VAL A 75 22.90 12.69 4.17
CA VAL A 75 23.41 11.57 3.38
C VAL A 75 22.61 11.55 2.08
N ILE A 76 23.30 11.50 0.95
CA ILE A 76 22.64 11.38 -0.36
C ILE A 76 22.16 9.94 -0.56
N ASP A 77 21.01 9.82 -1.22
CA ASP A 77 20.41 8.56 -1.60
C ASP A 77 21.18 7.87 -2.74
N MET A 78 21.21 6.54 -2.73
CA MET A 78 21.81 5.71 -3.78
C MET A 78 20.90 4.52 -4.05
N ASN A 79 20.79 4.11 -5.32
CA ASN A 79 19.94 2.99 -5.72
C ASN A 79 20.61 1.65 -5.42
N ASP A 80 20.75 1.28 -4.14
CA ASP A 80 21.36 0.00 -3.71
C ASP A 80 20.38 -1.00 -3.08
N ASN A 81 19.14 -0.58 -2.82
CA ASN A 81 18.02 -1.49 -2.57
C ASN A 81 17.26 -1.81 -3.87
N ARG A 82 16.23 -2.64 -3.75
CA ARG A 82 15.38 -3.05 -4.88
C ARG A 82 13.95 -3.25 -4.39
N PRO A 83 12.93 -3.22 -5.27
CA PRO A 83 11.56 -3.35 -4.82
C PRO A 83 11.28 -4.73 -4.22
N GLU A 84 10.79 -4.79 -2.99
CA GLU A 84 10.41 -6.04 -2.32
C GLU A 84 8.88 -6.16 -2.25
N PHE A 85 8.33 -7.18 -2.94
CA PHE A 85 6.89 -7.45 -2.90
C PHE A 85 6.45 -7.91 -1.51
N LYS A 86 5.36 -7.32 -1.01
CA LYS A 86 4.76 -7.64 0.30
C LYS A 86 4.37 -9.13 0.45
N ASN A 87 4.07 -9.81 -0.66
CA ASN A 87 3.91 -11.26 -0.72
C ASN A 87 4.61 -11.78 -1.98
N GLN A 88 5.24 -12.96 -1.92
CA GLN A 88 5.76 -13.64 -3.12
C GLN A 88 4.64 -14.20 -4.02
N VAL A 89 3.47 -14.50 -3.43
CA VAL A 89 2.28 -14.97 -4.13
C VAL A 89 1.06 -14.15 -3.68
N TYR A 90 0.34 -13.61 -4.65
CA TYR A 90 -0.96 -12.97 -4.49
C TYR A 90 -2.06 -13.87 -5.05
N ASN A 91 -3.25 -13.84 -4.45
CA ASN A 91 -4.42 -14.58 -4.90
C ASN A 91 -5.60 -13.61 -5.04
N GLY A 92 -6.34 -13.72 -6.14
CA GLY A 92 -7.58 -12.97 -6.37
C GLY A 92 -8.56 -13.77 -7.23
N SER A 93 -9.74 -13.20 -7.46
CA SER A 93 -10.80 -13.84 -8.23
C SER A 93 -11.54 -12.82 -9.10
N VAL A 94 -12.11 -13.30 -10.21
CA VAL A 94 -12.85 -12.49 -11.17
C VAL A 94 -13.94 -13.32 -11.83
N ASP A 95 -15.16 -12.80 -11.88
CA ASP A 95 -16.30 -13.50 -12.45
C ASP A 95 -16.15 -13.61 -13.97
N GLU A 96 -16.55 -14.72 -14.58
CA GLU A 96 -16.34 -14.94 -16.03
C GLU A 96 -17.09 -13.94 -16.93
N GLY A 97 -18.26 -13.49 -16.51
CA GLY A 97 -19.02 -12.40 -17.16
C GLY A 97 -18.43 -10.99 -16.98
N SER A 98 -17.25 -10.85 -16.35
CA SER A 98 -16.62 -9.55 -16.09
C SER A 98 -16.33 -8.77 -17.38
N LYS A 99 -16.67 -7.47 -17.35
CA LYS A 99 -16.38 -6.54 -18.43
C LYS A 99 -14.92 -6.06 -18.35
N PRO A 100 -14.32 -5.56 -19.45
CA PRO A 100 -13.05 -4.83 -19.39
C PRO A 100 -13.07 -3.71 -18.34
N GLY A 101 -11.95 -3.49 -17.67
CA GLY A 101 -11.82 -2.53 -16.57
C GLY A 101 -12.37 -3.02 -15.23
N THR A 102 -12.76 -4.29 -15.10
CA THR A 102 -13.15 -4.89 -13.81
C THR A 102 -11.90 -5.13 -12.96
N TYR A 103 -11.89 -4.61 -11.73
CA TYR A 103 -10.82 -4.82 -10.76
C TYR A 103 -10.77 -6.27 -10.29
N VAL A 104 -9.55 -6.83 -10.18
CA VAL A 104 -9.32 -8.23 -9.80
C VAL A 104 -8.54 -8.34 -8.49
N MET A 105 -7.40 -7.64 -8.38
CA MET A 105 -6.60 -7.57 -7.16
C MET A 105 -5.66 -6.37 -7.19
N HIS A 106 -5.01 -6.12 -6.06
CA HIS A 106 -3.94 -5.14 -5.89
C HIS A 106 -2.66 -5.87 -5.45
N VAL A 107 -1.52 -5.55 -6.05
CA VAL A 107 -0.20 -6.03 -5.61
C VAL A 107 0.67 -4.85 -5.20
N SER A 108 1.49 -5.02 -4.15
CA SER A 108 2.37 -3.98 -3.63
C SER A 108 3.80 -4.45 -3.46
N ALA A 109 4.74 -3.60 -3.86
CA ALA A 109 6.14 -3.67 -3.48
C ALA A 109 6.53 -2.38 -2.76
N PHE A 110 7.56 -2.46 -1.93
CA PHE A 110 8.18 -1.35 -1.22
C PHE A 110 9.66 -1.33 -1.58
N ASP A 111 10.20 -0.14 -1.79
CA ASP A 111 11.65 0.06 -1.84
C ASP A 111 12.10 0.85 -0.61
N ALA A 112 13.31 0.57 -0.14
CA ALA A 112 13.90 1.24 1.02
C ALA A 112 14.51 2.60 0.68
N ASP A 113 14.95 2.77 -0.56
CA ASP A 113 15.58 3.99 -1.10
C ASP A 113 14.63 5.20 -1.07
N ASP A 114 15.14 6.42 -1.32
CA ASP A 114 14.35 7.64 -1.16
C ASP A 114 13.22 7.75 -2.19
N ASN A 115 11.99 7.53 -1.73
CA ASN A 115 10.76 7.57 -2.54
C ASN A 115 10.35 8.98 -3.01
N THR A 116 11.09 10.02 -2.63
CA THR A 116 10.98 11.35 -3.25
C THR A 116 11.89 11.50 -4.47
N THR A 117 12.77 10.52 -4.72
CA THR A 117 13.66 10.41 -5.89
C THR A 117 13.27 9.22 -6.76
N ALA A 118 13.89 9.11 -7.94
CA ALA A 118 13.67 7.96 -8.83
C ALA A 118 14.02 6.61 -8.17
N ASN A 119 14.98 6.58 -7.24
CA ASN A 119 15.49 5.35 -6.64
C ASN A 119 14.38 4.63 -5.83
N GLY A 120 13.63 5.34 -4.98
CA GLY A 120 12.49 4.74 -4.27
C GLY A 120 11.19 4.68 -5.09
N MET A 121 11.17 5.12 -6.36
CA MET A 121 9.96 5.19 -7.18
C MET A 121 9.71 3.91 -8.01
N VAL A 122 9.07 2.95 -7.35
CA VAL A 122 8.62 1.69 -7.94
C VAL A 122 7.57 1.91 -9.04
N ARG A 123 7.72 1.22 -10.17
CA ARG A 123 6.67 0.99 -11.17
C ARG A 123 6.42 -0.50 -11.39
N TYR A 124 5.16 -0.84 -11.70
CA TYR A 124 4.70 -2.22 -11.94
C TYR A 124 4.48 -2.55 -13.41
N ARG A 125 4.74 -3.80 -13.80
CA ARG A 125 4.32 -4.37 -15.09
C ARG A 125 4.08 -5.88 -15.04
N ILE A 126 3.21 -6.38 -15.92
CA ILE A 126 3.07 -7.82 -16.17
C ILE A 126 4.20 -8.25 -17.12
N LEU A 127 4.93 -9.31 -16.76
CA LEU A 127 5.93 -9.95 -17.62
C LEU A 127 5.35 -11.10 -18.46
N SER A 128 4.43 -11.86 -17.86
CA SER A 128 3.77 -12.99 -18.53
C SER A 128 2.43 -13.34 -17.87
N GLN A 129 1.55 -13.96 -18.65
CA GLN A 129 0.28 -14.52 -18.22
C GLN A 129 0.16 -15.94 -18.80
N MET A 130 -0.10 -16.93 -17.96
CA MET A 130 -0.39 -18.29 -18.40
C MET A 130 -1.77 -18.73 -17.88
N PRO A 131 -2.65 -19.31 -18.73
CA PRO A 131 -2.47 -19.53 -20.16
C PRO A 131 -2.61 -18.24 -20.99
N HIS A 132 -2.11 -18.27 -22.22
CA HIS A 132 -2.31 -17.22 -23.24
C HIS A 132 -3.69 -17.32 -23.96
N SER A 133 -4.70 -17.88 -23.30
CA SER A 133 -6.04 -18.18 -23.85
C SER A 133 -7.10 -17.48 -23.01
N PRO A 134 -8.14 -16.85 -23.60
CA PRO A 134 -8.40 -16.75 -25.04
C PRO A 134 -7.45 -15.81 -25.78
N ILE A 135 -6.77 -14.88 -25.06
CA ILE A 135 -5.70 -14.03 -25.58
C ILE A 135 -4.53 -13.94 -24.59
N PRO A 136 -3.31 -13.55 -25.03
CA PRO A 136 -2.14 -13.43 -24.15
C PRO A 136 -2.28 -12.38 -23.05
N ASN A 137 -3.10 -11.34 -23.26
CA ASN A 137 -3.23 -10.17 -22.39
C ASN A 137 -4.69 -9.99 -21.94
N MET A 138 -5.21 -10.93 -21.14
CA MET A 138 -6.54 -10.82 -20.50
C MET A 138 -6.55 -9.78 -19.38
N PHE A 139 -5.39 -9.50 -18.79
CA PHE A 139 -5.22 -8.59 -17.66
C PHE A 139 -4.16 -7.53 -17.96
N THR A 140 -4.30 -6.37 -17.33
CA THR A 140 -3.29 -5.31 -17.28
C THR A 140 -3.11 -4.86 -15.84
N ILE A 141 -2.00 -4.19 -15.56
CA ILE A 141 -1.67 -3.62 -14.25
C ILE A 141 -1.44 -2.12 -14.37
N ASN A 142 -1.96 -1.35 -13.42
CA ASN A 142 -1.60 0.07 -13.29
C ASN A 142 -0.15 0.18 -12.82
N SER A 143 0.69 0.89 -13.57
CA SER A 143 2.12 0.99 -13.30
C SER A 143 2.48 1.80 -12.05
N GLU A 144 1.55 2.59 -11.50
CA GLU A 144 1.74 3.36 -10.26
C GLU A 144 1.08 2.68 -9.06
N THR A 145 -0.17 2.22 -9.20
CA THR A 145 -0.93 1.70 -8.07
C THR A 145 -0.81 0.18 -7.87
N GLY A 146 -0.30 -0.57 -8.84
CA GLY A 146 -0.22 -2.04 -8.76
C GLY A 146 -1.57 -2.74 -8.87
N ASP A 147 -2.65 -2.03 -9.22
CA ASP A 147 -3.98 -2.60 -9.39
C ASP A 147 -4.09 -3.38 -10.71
N ILE A 148 -4.54 -4.64 -10.62
CA ILE A 148 -4.74 -5.53 -11.76
C ILE A 148 -6.21 -5.52 -12.16
N VAL A 149 -6.47 -5.26 -13.45
CA VAL A 149 -7.82 -5.18 -14.04
C VAL A 149 -7.92 -6.01 -15.32
N THR A 150 -9.13 -6.42 -15.68
CA THR A 150 -9.43 -7.10 -16.96
C THR A 150 -9.27 -6.15 -18.16
N VAL A 151 -8.84 -6.70 -19.30
CA VAL A 151 -8.62 -5.96 -20.56
C VAL A 151 -9.65 -6.33 -21.64
N ALA A 152 -10.11 -7.58 -21.65
CA ALA A 152 -11.01 -8.13 -22.66
C ALA A 152 -12.13 -8.97 -21.99
N PRO A 153 -13.33 -9.06 -22.62
CA PRO A 153 -14.31 -10.09 -22.27
C PRO A 153 -13.83 -11.47 -22.74
N GLY A 154 -14.51 -12.53 -22.33
CA GLY A 154 -14.20 -13.91 -22.73
C GLY A 154 -13.35 -14.68 -21.71
N LEU A 155 -13.31 -14.22 -20.45
CA LEU A 155 -13.15 -15.14 -19.33
C LEU A 155 -14.30 -16.17 -19.41
N ASP A 156 -13.98 -17.42 -19.11
CA ASP A 156 -14.83 -18.58 -19.33
C ASP A 156 -14.25 -19.70 -18.47
N ARG A 157 -14.94 -20.05 -17.37
CA ARG A 157 -14.37 -20.89 -16.33
C ARG A 157 -14.19 -22.33 -16.82
N GLU A 158 -15.08 -22.83 -17.67
CA GLU A 158 -15.00 -24.17 -18.26
C GLU A 158 -13.80 -24.32 -19.21
N LYS A 159 -13.35 -23.23 -19.86
CA LYS A 159 -12.10 -23.20 -20.63
C LYS A 159 -10.87 -22.93 -19.79
N VAL A 160 -10.92 -21.92 -18.92
CA VAL A 160 -9.78 -21.46 -18.09
C VAL A 160 -10.28 -21.00 -16.73
N SER A 161 -10.24 -21.91 -15.75
CA SER A 161 -10.63 -21.62 -14.36
C SER A 161 -9.56 -20.87 -13.55
N GLN A 162 -8.32 -20.77 -14.04
CA GLN A 162 -7.23 -20.08 -13.35
C GLN A 162 -6.18 -19.52 -14.32
N TYR A 163 -5.66 -18.33 -14.00
CA TYR A 163 -4.49 -17.71 -14.62
C TYR A 163 -3.39 -17.51 -13.59
N THR A 164 -2.15 -17.72 -14.03
CA THR A 164 -0.92 -17.42 -13.28
C THR A 164 -0.17 -16.32 -14.02
N ILE A 165 0.01 -15.18 -13.36
CA ILE A 165 0.67 -13.98 -13.90
C ILE A 165 1.98 -13.75 -13.14
N ILE A 166 3.04 -13.44 -13.86
CA ILE A 166 4.28 -12.93 -13.27
C ILE A 166 4.27 -11.40 -13.36
N VAL A 167 4.26 -10.74 -12.21
CA VAL A 167 4.36 -9.28 -12.10
C VAL A 167 5.80 -8.92 -11.73
N GLN A 168 6.34 -7.88 -12.35
CA GLN A 168 7.59 -7.24 -11.96
C GLN A 168 7.32 -5.89 -11.30
N ALA A 169 8.08 -5.60 -10.26
CA ALA A 169 8.28 -4.27 -9.72
C ALA A 169 9.73 -3.85 -10.05
N THR A 170 9.91 -2.63 -10.54
CA THR A 170 11.21 -2.04 -10.88
C THR A 170 11.25 -0.62 -10.33
N ASP A 171 12.36 -0.23 -9.70
CA ASP A 171 12.63 1.14 -9.25
C ASP A 171 12.91 2.09 -10.45
N MET A 172 13.54 3.25 -10.21
CA MET A 172 14.00 4.16 -11.28
C MET A 172 12.89 4.57 -12.26
N GLU A 173 11.67 4.77 -11.75
CA GLU A 173 10.45 4.96 -12.54
C GLU A 173 10.21 3.87 -13.61
N GLY A 174 10.61 2.63 -13.32
CA GLY A 174 10.49 1.47 -14.21
C GLY A 174 11.62 1.32 -15.24
N ASN A 175 12.75 2.01 -15.07
CA ASN A 175 13.82 2.05 -16.08
C ASN A 175 14.66 0.76 -16.14
N LEU A 176 14.35 -0.08 -17.11
CA LEU A 176 14.91 -1.43 -17.28
C LEU A 176 16.44 -1.51 -17.53
N ASN A 177 17.12 -0.39 -17.78
CA ASN A 177 18.57 -0.36 -18.05
C ASN A 177 19.42 0.02 -16.82
N PHE A 178 18.82 0.70 -15.84
CA PHE A 178 19.52 1.25 -14.67
C PHE A 178 18.89 0.82 -13.35
N GLY A 179 17.60 0.45 -13.38
CA GLY A 179 16.84 0.09 -12.21
C GLY A 179 16.96 -1.36 -11.78
N LEU A 180 16.93 -1.58 -10.47
CA LEU A 180 16.84 -2.89 -9.86
C LEU A 180 15.37 -3.34 -9.81
N SER A 181 15.16 -4.65 -9.76
CA SER A 181 13.81 -5.20 -9.92
C SER A 181 13.66 -6.57 -9.29
N ASN A 182 12.40 -6.93 -9.07
CA ASN A 182 11.98 -8.15 -8.40
C ASN A 182 10.66 -8.64 -9.00
N THR A 183 10.26 -9.88 -8.71
CA THR A 183 9.04 -10.48 -9.28
C THR A 183 8.19 -11.21 -8.25
N ALA A 184 6.88 -11.19 -8.43
CA ALA A 184 5.91 -11.94 -7.65
C ALA A 184 4.87 -12.61 -8.57
N THR A 185 4.25 -13.66 -8.06
CA THR A 185 3.22 -14.41 -8.79
C THR A 185 1.83 -13.93 -8.36
N ALA A 186 0.99 -13.54 -9.31
CA ALA A 186 -0.43 -13.27 -9.08
C ALA A 186 -1.28 -14.40 -9.67
N ILE A 187 -2.05 -15.09 -8.81
CA ILE A 187 -2.94 -16.19 -9.19
C ILE A 187 -4.38 -15.65 -9.21
N ILE A 188 -5.02 -15.73 -10.37
CA ILE A 188 -6.40 -15.27 -10.59
C ILE A 188 -7.27 -16.49 -10.83
N THR A 189 -8.23 -16.76 -9.95
CA THR A 189 -9.25 -17.80 -10.15
C THR A 189 -10.47 -17.19 -10.84
N VAL A 190 -10.96 -17.81 -11.91
CA VAL A 190 -12.19 -17.39 -12.57
C VAL A 190 -13.39 -17.96 -11.81
N THR A 191 -14.31 -17.11 -11.38
CA THR A 191 -15.51 -17.49 -10.64
C THR A 191 -16.70 -17.74 -11.58
N ASP A 192 -17.45 -18.80 -11.24
CA ASP A 192 -18.70 -19.24 -11.89
C ASP A 192 -19.80 -18.20 -11.63
N ILE A 193 -20.40 -17.65 -12.68
CA ILE A 193 -21.66 -16.91 -12.52
C ILE A 193 -22.82 -17.90 -12.70
N ASN A 194 -23.46 -18.23 -11.58
CA ASN A 194 -24.66 -19.09 -11.55
C ASN A 194 -25.91 -18.36 -12.09
N ASP A 195 -25.88 -17.98 -13.36
CA ASP A 195 -26.94 -17.30 -14.12
C ASP A 195 -28.08 -18.25 -14.56
N ASN A 196 -28.00 -19.55 -14.24
CA ASN A 196 -29.01 -20.54 -14.59
C ASN A 196 -29.80 -21.03 -13.36
N PRO A 197 -31.04 -20.53 -13.10
CA PRO A 197 -31.94 -21.24 -12.21
C PRO A 197 -32.22 -22.66 -12.74
N PRO A 198 -32.38 -23.67 -11.86
CA PRO A 198 -32.40 -25.07 -12.26
C PRO A 198 -33.59 -25.40 -13.18
N MET A 199 -33.30 -25.56 -14.48
CA MET A 199 -34.25 -26.00 -15.49
C MET A 199 -34.66 -27.45 -15.22
N LEU A 200 -35.85 -27.65 -14.65
CA LEU A 200 -36.49 -28.96 -14.59
C LEU A 200 -36.81 -29.43 -16.01
N THR A 201 -35.97 -30.30 -16.56
CA THR A 201 -36.28 -31.03 -17.78
C THR A 201 -37.44 -31.97 -17.51
N SER A 202 -38.64 -31.56 -17.93
CA SER A 202 -39.83 -32.41 -17.90
C SER A 202 -39.63 -33.58 -18.86
N ARG A 203 -39.03 -34.67 -18.37
CA ARG A 203 -38.88 -35.92 -19.12
C ARG A 203 -40.28 -36.45 -19.41
N THR A 204 -40.78 -36.17 -20.62
CA THR A 204 -42.04 -36.72 -21.12
C THR A 204 -41.90 -38.25 -21.19
N ILE A 205 -42.35 -38.93 -20.14
CA ILE A 205 -42.34 -40.38 -20.04
C ILE A 205 -43.24 -40.89 -21.18
N PRO A 206 -42.73 -41.70 -22.13
CA PRO A 206 -43.58 -42.29 -23.16
C PRO A 206 -44.64 -43.19 -22.47
N PRO A 207 -45.86 -43.36 -23.05
CA PRO A 207 -46.97 -44.02 -22.36
C PRO A 207 -46.70 -45.42 -21.78
N ASN A 208 -45.63 -46.09 -22.24
CA ASN A 208 -45.24 -47.45 -21.87
C ASN A 208 -44.20 -47.52 -20.72
N GLU A 209 -43.68 -46.41 -20.20
CA GLU A 209 -42.70 -46.39 -19.07
C GLU A 209 -43.32 -46.09 -17.69
N VAL A 210 -44.65 -45.96 -17.58
CA VAL A 210 -45.33 -45.52 -16.35
C VAL A 210 -45.31 -46.57 -15.22
N THR A 211 -45.08 -47.85 -15.54
CA THR A 211 -45.30 -49.00 -14.64
C THR A 211 -44.23 -49.22 -13.54
N GLY A 212 -43.26 -48.31 -13.38
CA GLY A 212 -42.10 -48.50 -12.48
C GLY A 212 -41.90 -47.47 -11.36
N LEU A 213 -42.52 -46.29 -11.42
CA LEU A 213 -42.19 -45.15 -10.53
C LEU A 213 -43.13 -45.05 -9.32
N LEU A 214 -43.06 -46.03 -8.42
CA LEU A 214 -43.46 -45.79 -7.02
C LEU A 214 -42.38 -44.93 -6.36
N LEU A 215 -42.73 -43.69 -6.00
CA LEU A 215 -41.85 -42.80 -5.25
C LEU A 215 -41.58 -43.39 -3.86
N GLN A 216 -40.32 -43.75 -3.58
CA GLN A 216 -39.90 -44.12 -2.23
C GLN A 216 -39.78 -42.85 -1.36
N PRO A 217 -40.43 -42.76 -0.19
CA PRO A 217 -40.32 -41.60 0.69
C PRO A 217 -39.03 -41.66 1.53
N GLN A 218 -37.89 -41.37 0.92
CA GLN A 218 -36.54 -41.35 1.53
C GLN A 218 -35.70 -40.23 0.87
N GLU A 219 -34.91 -39.41 1.58
CA GLU A 219 -35.09 -38.87 2.94
C GLU A 219 -34.91 -37.34 2.84
N ARG A 220 -35.68 -36.53 3.57
CA ARG A 220 -35.47 -35.08 3.63
C ARG A 220 -34.67 -34.71 4.89
N LYS A 221 -33.35 -34.57 4.75
CA LYS A 221 -32.46 -34.04 5.79
C LYS A 221 -31.66 -32.85 5.26
N ASP A 222 -31.33 -31.95 6.18
CA ASP A 222 -30.30 -30.91 6.09
C ASP A 222 -30.43 -29.86 4.98
N LEU A 223 -31.41 -28.98 5.14
CA LEU A 223 -31.14 -27.54 4.99
C LEU A 223 -31.86 -26.74 6.08
N LEU A 224 -31.20 -26.57 7.23
CA LEU A 224 -31.65 -25.72 8.32
C LEU A 224 -31.45 -24.24 7.95
N LEU A 225 -32.55 -23.49 7.85
CA LEU A 225 -32.51 -22.03 7.72
C LEU A 225 -31.90 -21.41 9.00
N PRO A 226 -30.96 -20.45 8.90
CA PRO A 226 -30.55 -19.66 10.04
C PRO A 226 -31.75 -18.95 10.67
N GLN A 227 -31.97 -19.16 11.98
CA GLN A 227 -33.05 -18.47 12.70
C GLN A 227 -32.75 -16.97 12.75
N VAL A 228 -33.73 -16.15 12.35
CA VAL A 228 -33.64 -14.69 12.48
C VAL A 228 -33.63 -14.34 13.97
N GLN A 229 -32.48 -13.94 14.49
CA GLN A 229 -32.31 -13.56 15.89
C GLN A 229 -32.99 -12.20 16.14
N GLN A 230 -34.26 -12.24 16.57
CA GLN A 230 -35.02 -11.04 16.92
C GLN A 230 -34.46 -10.36 18.17
N SER A 231 -33.57 -9.38 17.96
CA SER A 231 -33.07 -8.49 19.01
C SER A 231 -34.19 -7.65 19.62
N ARG A 232 -34.75 -8.12 20.75
CA ARG A 232 -35.75 -7.39 21.55
C ARG A 232 -35.15 -6.10 22.14
N VAL A 233 -35.35 -4.97 21.47
CA VAL A 233 -35.06 -3.65 22.04
C VAL A 233 -36.11 -3.32 23.10
N SER A 234 -35.73 -3.43 24.38
CA SER A 234 -36.60 -3.06 25.51
C SER A 234 -36.53 -1.55 25.78
N VAL A 235 -37.44 -0.79 25.18
CA VAL A 235 -37.57 0.65 25.46
C VAL A 235 -38.23 0.86 26.83
N ARG A 236 -37.44 1.23 27.85
CA ARG A 236 -37.95 1.68 29.15
C ARG A 236 -38.39 3.15 29.08
N THR A 237 -39.67 3.39 28.87
CA THR A 237 -40.27 4.72 29.11
C THR A 237 -40.40 5.00 30.60
N ARG A 238 -39.56 5.91 31.13
CA ARG A 238 -39.84 6.57 32.42
C ARG A 238 -40.84 7.69 32.16
N GLY A 239 -42.04 7.58 32.71
CA GLY A 239 -43.04 8.65 32.66
C GLY A 239 -42.75 9.73 33.70
N PHE A 240 -42.96 11.00 33.33
CA PHE A 240 -43.12 12.12 34.25
C PHE A 240 -44.26 13.04 33.77
N ARG A 241 -45.17 13.37 34.69
CA ARG A 241 -46.09 14.53 34.68
C ARG A 241 -45.48 15.57 35.66
N THR A 242 -45.70 16.89 35.64
CA THR A 242 -46.44 17.86 34.77
C THR A 242 -45.66 19.22 34.85
N PHE A 243 -46.09 20.48 34.66
CA PHE A 243 -47.36 21.25 34.52
C PHE A 243 -47.09 22.58 33.77
N GLY A 244 -48.12 23.29 33.28
CA GLY A 244 -48.02 24.63 32.63
C GLY A 244 -47.72 24.53 31.12
N GLY A 245 -48.15 25.46 30.24
CA GLY A 245 -48.57 26.87 30.41
C GLY A 245 -47.39 27.80 30.04
N VAL A 246 -47.50 28.80 29.15
CA VAL A 246 -48.63 29.67 28.73
C VAL A 246 -48.65 29.86 27.18
N GLU A 247 -49.65 30.58 26.65
CA GLU A 247 -49.84 30.99 25.24
C GLU A 247 -49.05 32.26 24.84
N GLU A 248 -48.84 32.46 23.53
CA GLU A 248 -48.64 33.71 22.73
C GLU A 248 -48.12 33.25 21.34
N GLU A 249 -48.87 33.27 20.24
CA GLU A 249 -49.36 34.37 19.36
C GLU A 249 -48.42 34.70 18.16
N GLU A 250 -48.86 35.59 17.26
CA GLU A 250 -48.43 35.74 15.83
C GLU A 250 -47.02 36.38 15.65
N GLU A 251 -46.41 36.62 14.47
CA GLU A 251 -46.91 37.05 13.15
C GLU A 251 -45.81 36.97 12.04
N GLY A 252 -46.21 36.88 10.76
CA GLY A 252 -45.43 37.31 9.57
C GLY A 252 -44.27 36.41 9.07
N ASP A 253 -43.78 36.49 7.82
CA ASP A 253 -44.31 37.09 6.58
C ASP A 253 -43.79 36.26 5.35
N ARG A 254 -44.16 36.63 4.11
CA ARG A 254 -44.09 35.79 2.88
C ARG A 254 -43.07 36.30 1.83
N ARG A 255 -42.82 35.44 0.83
CA ARG A 255 -42.17 35.67 -0.50
C ARG A 255 -40.62 35.63 -0.45
N ILE A 256 -39.84 34.88 -1.26
CA ILE A 256 -39.98 34.25 -2.61
C ILE A 256 -39.83 35.25 -3.78
N PRO A 257 -38.93 35.06 -4.78
CA PRO A 257 -37.68 34.27 -4.84
C PRO A 257 -36.48 35.12 -5.37
N ARG A 258 -35.41 34.46 -5.87
CA ARG A 258 -34.31 35.08 -6.65
C ARG A 258 -34.59 35.04 -8.16
N PRO A 259 -33.97 35.91 -8.97
CA PRO A 259 -33.44 35.54 -10.29
C PRO A 259 -32.13 34.73 -10.17
#